data_AF-A0A645HWY7-F1
#
_entry.id   AF-A0A645HWY7-F1
#
_cell.length_a   1.000
_cell.length_b   1.000
_cell.length_c   1.000
_cell.angle_alpha   90.00
_cell.angle_beta   90.00
_cell.angle_gamma   90.00
#
_symmetry.space_group_name_H-M   'P 1'
#
loop_
_entity.id
_entity.type
_entity.pdbx_description
1 polymer ?
#
loop_
_entity_poly.entity_id
_entity_poly.type
_entity_poly.pdbx_seq_one_letter_code
_entity_poly.pdbx_strand_id
1 'polypeptide(L)' 'MWYGLTREEAASRCRDLGVPCRFLETRDPKALTDSGIARVIRAREEKGGITFLIGYFAEEKNKPGL' A
#
# COMPACT_ATOMS: atom_id res chain seq x y z
N MET A 1 -5.46 -3.07 11.79
CA MET A 1 -4.32 -3.63 11.03
C MET A 1 -4.33 -3.02 9.64
N TRP A 2 -3.23 -2.37 9.21
CA TRP A 2 -3.14 -1.58 7.96
C TRP A 2 -2.35 -2.27 6.83
N TYR A 3 -1.51 -3.25 7.18
CA TYR A 3 -0.63 -3.95 6.26
C TYR A 3 -1.43 -4.74 5.21
N GLY A 4 -0.99 -4.72 3.96
CA GLY A 4 -1.62 -5.41 2.84
C GLY A 4 -2.80 -4.69 2.20
N LEU A 5 -3.30 -3.61 2.81
CA LEU A 5 -4.35 -2.78 2.20
C LEU A 5 -3.82 -2.09 0.93
N THR A 6 -4.70 -1.93 -0.04
CA THR A 6 -4.52 -1.01 -1.17
C THR A 6 -4.56 0.45 -0.69
N ARG A 7 -4.15 1.36 -1.58
CA ARG A 7 -4.19 2.80 -1.29
C ARG A 7 -5.63 3.27 -1.04
N GLU A 8 -6.56 2.74 -1.82
CA GLU A 8 -7.98 3.03 -1.76
C GLU A 8 -8.60 2.57 -0.44
N GLU A 9 -8.32 1.33 -0.03
CA GLU A 9 -8.81 0.78 1.24
C GLU A 9 -8.27 1.56 2.45
N ALA A 10 -6.97 1.87 2.45
CA ALA A 10 -6.35 2.66 3.50
C ALA A 10 -6.93 4.08 3.55
N ALA A 11 -7.11 4.73 2.39
CA ALA A 11 -7.71 6.06 2.29
C ALA A 11 -9.16 6.09 2.78
N SER A 12 -9.96 5.07 2.45
CA SER A 12 -11.34 4.94 2.94
C SER A 12 -11.36 4.88 4.46
N ARG A 13 -10.55 4.00 5.07
CA ARG A 13 -10.50 3.88 6.53
C ARG A 13 -10.01 5.15 7.22
N CYS A 14 -9.05 5.87 6.64
CA CYS A 14 -8.61 7.14 7.20
C CYS A 14 -9.70 8.20 7.16
N ARG A 15 -10.52 8.22 6.10
CA ARG A 15 -11.71 9.08 6.03
C ARG A 15 -12.75 8.72 7.08
N ASP A 16 -13.02 7.43 7.26
CA ASP A 16 -14.00 6.94 8.25
C ASP A 16 -13.57 7.27 9.69
N LEU A 17 -12.26 7.27 9.94
CA LEU A 17 -11.67 7.63 11.24
C LEU A 17 -11.44 9.13 11.40
N GLY A 18 -11.65 9.94 10.36
CA GLY A 18 -11.38 11.38 10.38
C GLY A 18 -9.91 11.73 10.59
N VAL A 19 -8.98 10.83 10.23
CA VAL A 19 -7.54 11.04 10.42
C VAL A 19 -6.85 11.39 9.09
N PRO A 20 -5.93 12.36 9.07
CA PRO A 20 -5.13 12.63 7.89
C PRO A 20 -4.26 11.43 7.51
N CYS A 21 -4.22 11.09 6.22
CA CYS A 21 -3.39 10.01 5.69
C CYS A 21 -2.38 10.54 4.67
N ARG A 22 -1.13 10.08 4.76
CA ARG A 22 -0.08 10.36 3.80
C ARG A 22 0.44 9.05 3.21
N PHE A 23 0.62 9.03 1.89
CA PHE A 23 1.14 7.87 1.18
C PHE A 23 2.52 8.19 0.62
N LEU A 24 3.49 7.33 0.93
CA LEU A 24 4.85 7.34 0.38
C LEU A 24 5.03 6.08 -0.45
N GLU A 25 5.59 6.22 -1.64
CA GLU A 25 5.82 5.09 -2.55
C GLU A 25 7.29 4.69 -2.47
N THR A 26 7.56 3.38 -2.41
CA THR A 26 8.93 2.89 -2.56
C THR A 26 9.38 3.17 -4.00
N ARG A 27 10.55 3.81 -4.18
CA ARG A 27 11.11 4.15 -5.50
C ARG A 27 11.65 2.93 -6.26
N ASP A 28 11.03 1.75 -6.14
CA ASP A 28 11.53 0.58 -6.85
C ASP A 28 11.09 0.66 -8.33
N PRO A 29 12.01 0.97 -9.27
CA PRO A 29 11.64 1.18 -10.67
C PRO A 29 11.22 -0.13 -11.34
N LYS A 30 11.62 -1.29 -10.78
CA LYS A 30 11.35 -2.61 -11.36
C LYS A 30 9.90 -3.05 -11.21
N ALA A 31 9.15 -2.41 -10.32
CA ALA A 31 7.77 -2.77 -10.05
C ALA A 31 6.75 -1.88 -10.79
N LEU A 32 7.21 -0.85 -11.51
CA LEU A 32 6.39 0.03 -12.34
C LEU A 32 6.13 -0.52 -13.75
N THR A 33 6.86 -1.57 -14.16
CA THR A 33 6.87 -2.09 -15.54
C THR A 33 5.96 -3.29 -15.77
N ASP A 34 5.50 -3.94 -14.70
CA ASP A 34 4.48 -4.99 -14.75
C ASP A 34 3.21 -4.48 -14.07
N SER A 35 2.06 -5.10 -14.30
CA SER A 35 0.75 -4.84 -13.67
C SER A 35 0.77 -5.04 -12.14
N GLY A 36 1.72 -4.45 -11.44
CA GLY A 36 2.01 -4.71 -10.05
C GLY A 36 0.92 -4.21 -9.13
N ILE A 37 0.66 -4.95 -8.07
CA ILE A 37 -0.30 -4.56 -7.05
C ILE A 37 0.41 -3.68 -6.02
N ALA A 38 -0.10 -2.46 -5.83
CA ALA A 38 0.38 -1.53 -4.82
C ALA A 38 -0.30 -1.80 -3.47
N ARG A 39 0.49 -2.12 -2.44
CA ARG A 39 -0.03 -2.41 -1.08
C ARG A 39 0.76 -1.72 0.01
N VAL A 40 0.09 -1.44 1.12
CA VAL A 40 0.71 -0.92 2.34
C VAL A 40 1.65 -1.97 2.93
N ILE A 41 2.96 -1.68 2.93
CA ILE A 41 3.99 -2.53 3.55
C ILE A 41 4.41 -2.01 4.93
N ARG A 42 4.08 -0.76 5.25
CA ARG A 42 4.32 -0.16 6.55
C ARG A 42 3.29 0.93 6.83
N ALA A 43 2.84 1.03 8.07
CA ALA A 43 2.07 2.16 8.57
C ALA A 43 2.76 2.73 9.80
N ARG A 44 2.80 4.06 9.92
CA ARG A 44 3.30 4.77 11.09
C ARG A 44 2.26 5.79 11.54
N GLU A 45 1.82 5.66 12.77
CA GLU A 45 0.91 6.61 13.40
C GLU A 45 1.74 7.73 14.05
N GLU A 46 1.38 8.98 13.77
CA GLU A 46 2.05 10.18 14.27
C GLU A 46 1.00 11.16 14.82
N LYS A 47 1.42 12.17 15.59
CA LYS A 47 0.53 13.15 16.27
C LYS A 47 -0.33 14.03 15.35
N GLY A 48 -0.42 13.72 14.06
CA GLY A 48 -1.25 14.43 13.09
C GLY A 48 -1.81 13.55 11.97
N GLY A 49 -1.73 12.21 12.10
CA GLY A 49 -2.23 11.31 11.07
C GLY A 49 -1.44 10.02 10.95
N ILE A 50 -1.63 9.34 9.83
CA ILE A 50 -0.98 8.06 9.53
C ILE A 50 -0.20 8.19 8.22
N THR A 51 1.07 7.83 8.27
CA THR A 51 1.92 7.72 7.08
C THR A 51 2.02 6.25 6.66
N PHE A 52 1.63 5.96 5.43
CA PHE A 52 1.72 4.65 4.80
C PHE A 52 2.89 4.60 3.82
N LEU A 53 3.67 3.51 3.88
CA LEU A 53 4.62 3.15 2.85
C LEU A 53 3.98 2.11 1.94
N ILE A 54 3.88 2.44 0.66
CA ILE A 54 3.34 1.60 -0.40
C ILE A 54 4.49 0.89 -1.09
N GLY A 55 4.48 -0.44 -1.02
CA GLY A 55 5.32 -1.31 -1.81
C GLY A 55 4.57 -1.82 -3.02
N TYR A 56 5.30 -2.05 -4.10
CA TYR A 56 4.76 -2.65 -5.32
C TYR A 56 5.26 -4.08 -5.43
N PHE A 57 4.34 -4.96 -5.78
CA PHE A 57 4.62 -6.38 -5.95
C PHE A 57 4.25 -6.76 -7.38
N ALA A 58 5.10 -7.53 -8.07
CA ALA A 58 4.67 -8.16 -9.30
C ALA A 58 3.42 -9.00 -8.99
N GLU A 59 2.40 -8.96 -9.85
CA GLU A 59 1.35 -9.98 -9.78
C GLU A 59 2.06 -11.33 -9.81
N GLU A 60 1.86 -12.16 -8.79
CA GLU A 60 2.20 -13.57 -8.90
C GLU A 60 1.41 -14.06 -10.11
N LYS A 61 2.09 -14.19 -11.26
CA LYS A 61 1.59 -15.01 -12.36
C LYS A 61 1.34 -16.36 -11.70
N ASN A 62 0.06 -16.66 -11.45
CA ASN A 62 -0.39 -17.98 -11.06
C ASN A 62 0.42 -18.97 -11.90
N LYS A 63 1.39 -19.65 -11.30
CA LYS A 63 1.93 -20.85 -11.91
C LYS A 63 0.81 -21.87 -11.73
N PRO A 64 0.06 -22.27 -12.78
CA PRO A 64 -0.70 -23.50 -12.67
C PRO A 64 0.29 -24.61 -12.29
N GLY A 65 -0.19 -25.52 -11.44
CA GLY A 65 0.61 -26.37 -10.58
C GLY A 65 1.65 -27.25 -11.26
N LEU A 66 2.45 -27.86 -10.37
CA LEU A 66 3.30 -29.03 -10.61
C LEU A 66 2.67 -30.06 -11.56
#